data_AF-A0A7L4P5A7-F1
#
_entry.id   AF-A0A7L4P5A7-F1
#
_cell.length_a   1.000
_cell.length_b   1.000
_cell.length_c   1.000
_cell.angle_alpha   90.00
_cell.angle_beta   90.00
_cell.angle_gamma   90.00
#
_symmetry.space_group_name_H-M   'P 1'
#
loop_
_entity.id
_entity.type
_entity.pdbx_description
1 polymer ?
#
loop_
_entity_poly.entity_id
_entity_poly.type
_entity_poly.pdbx_seq_one_letter_code
_entity_poly.pdbx_strand_id
1 'polypeptide(L)'
;MTSLIFIFDSCPPPIVAAKLKLWDIEVTALTDCPGLKRVLKHRLREDIHDKFAVVVGDKELAERLGVAYASYQEVEVFLQYLEKEVSPAYMPYLQ
;
A
#
# COMPACT_ATOMS: atom_id res chain seq x y z
N MET A 1 14.56 -1.37 -4.80
CA MET A 1 13.44 -2.31 -4.97
C MET A 1 12.69 -2.28 -3.68
N THR A 2 11.52 -1.63 -3.65
CA THR A 2 10.73 -1.57 -2.43
C THR A 2 10.05 -2.89 -2.19
N SER A 3 10.22 -3.39 -0.97
CA SER A 3 9.67 -4.68 -0.56
C SER A 3 8.21 -4.57 -0.12
N LEU A 4 7.57 -3.39 -0.10
CA LEU A 4 6.23 -3.17 0.44
C LEU A 4 5.24 -2.73 -0.64
N ILE A 5 4.12 -3.45 -0.76
CA ILE A 5 3.05 -3.19 -1.72
C ILE A 5 1.69 -3.08 -1.03
N PHE A 6 0.93 -2.04 -1.36
CA PHE A 6 -0.46 -1.84 -0.96
C PHE A 6 -1.37 -2.17 -2.15
N ILE A 7 -2.33 -3.07 -1.92
CA ILE A 7 -3.30 -3.54 -2.91
C ILE A 7 -4.68 -3.08 -2.47
N PHE A 8 -5.23 -2.08 -3.14
CA PHE A 8 -6.55 -1.57 -2.83
C PHE A 8 -7.64 -2.34 -3.58
N ASP A 9 -8.71 -2.70 -2.88
CA ASP A 9 -9.86 -3.37 -3.47
C ASP A 9 -10.65 -2.48 -4.45
N SER A 10 -10.58 -1.17 -4.25
CA SER A 10 -11.23 -0.11 -5.02
C SER A 10 -10.30 1.11 -5.14
N CYS A 11 -10.68 2.15 -5.88
CA CYS A 11 -9.79 3.27 -6.11
C CYS A 11 -9.53 4.07 -4.82
N PRO A 12 -8.26 4.16 -4.35
CA PRO A 12 -7.95 5.00 -3.21
C PRO A 12 -8.11 6.48 -3.60
N PRO A 13 -8.34 7.37 -2.61
CA PRO A 13 -8.23 8.80 -2.82
C PRO A 13 -6.88 9.15 -3.47
N PRO A 14 -6.83 10.02 -4.50
CA PRO A 14 -5.58 10.32 -5.21
C PRO A 14 -4.45 10.79 -4.28
N ILE A 15 -4.80 11.53 -3.23
CA ILE A 15 -3.85 12.02 -2.22
C ILE A 15 -3.21 10.87 -1.43
N VAL A 16 -3.96 9.81 -1.10
CA VAL A 16 -3.46 8.63 -0.36
C VAL A 16 -2.46 7.88 -1.23
N ALA A 17 -2.81 7.63 -2.49
CA ALA A 17 -1.91 6.97 -3.44
C ALA A 17 -0.63 7.77 -3.70
N ALA A 18 -0.74 9.10 -3.82
CA ALA A 18 0.41 9.98 -4.01
C ALA A 18 1.34 9.97 -2.78
N LYS A 19 0.78 10.03 -1.57
CA LYS A 19 1.56 9.94 -0.32
C LYS A 19 2.28 8.61 -0.23
N LEU A 20 1.62 7.47 -0.43
CA LEU A 20 2.30 6.15 -0.38
C LEU A 20 3.47 6.08 -1.38
N LYS A 21 3.29 6.57 -2.61
CA LYS A 21 4.37 6.61 -3.61
C LYS A 21 5.53 7.54 -3.22
N LEU A 22 5.27 8.63 -2.50
CA LEU A 22 6.33 9.52 -1.97
C LEU A 22 7.27 8.75 -1.03
N TRP A 23 6.75 7.76 -0.32
CA TRP A 23 7.49 6.87 0.57
C TRP A 23 8.10 5.64 -0.13
N ASP A 24 8.19 5.68 -1.47
CA ASP A 24 8.62 4.57 -2.33
C ASP A 24 7.74 3.30 -2.22
N ILE A 25 6.57 3.37 -1.56
CA ILE A 25 5.65 2.23 -1.38
C ILE A 25 4.91 1.97 -2.70
N GLU A 26 4.92 0.70 -3.15
CA GLU A 26 4.19 0.30 -4.36
C GLU A 26 2.68 0.32 -4.09
N VAL A 27 1.91 0.90 -5.01
CA VAL A 27 0.45 1.01 -4.90
C VAL A 27 -0.21 0.42 -6.15
N THR A 28 -1.12 -0.51 -5.92
CA THR A 28 -1.92 -1.16 -6.96
C THR A 28 -3.39 -1.21 -6.57
N ALA A 29 -4.26 -1.42 -7.55
CA ALA A 29 -5.69 -1.57 -7.33
C ALA A 29 -6.26 -2.78 -8.09
N LEU A 30 -7.31 -3.39 -7.54
CA LEU A 30 -8.02 -4.51 -8.18
C LEU A 30 -9.00 -4.04 -9.26
N THR A 31 -9.46 -2.80 -9.13
CA THR A 31 -10.26 -2.08 -10.12
C THR A 31 -9.39 -1.22 -11.03
N ASP A 32 -9.96 -0.75 -12.13
CA ASP A 32 -9.28 0.19 -13.03
C ASP A 32 -9.32 1.60 -12.42
N CYS A 33 -8.16 2.13 -12.04
CA CYS A 33 -8.01 3.40 -11.34
C CYS A 33 -6.97 4.28 -12.03
N PRO A 34 -7.30 5.55 -12.35
CA PRO A 34 -6.36 6.46 -12.99
C PRO A 34 -5.04 6.59 -12.23
N GLY A 35 -3.91 6.35 -12.91
CA GLY A 35 -2.57 6.51 -12.34
C GLY A 35 -2.10 5.37 -11.42
N LEU A 36 -2.85 4.26 -11.34
CA LEU A 36 -2.46 3.06 -10.61
C LEU A 36 -2.34 1.85 -11.54
N LYS A 37 -1.40 0.96 -11.23
CA LYS A 37 -1.33 -0.34 -11.90
C LYS A 37 -2.53 -1.17 -11.44
N ARG A 38 -3.36 -1.59 -12.39
CA ARG A 38 -4.42 -2.57 -12.15
C ARG A 38 -3.83 -3.97 -12.04
N VAL A 39 -4.22 -4.71 -11.01
CA VAL A 39 -3.85 -6.11 -10.82
C VAL A 39 -5.10 -6.98 -10.79
N LEU A 40 -5.08 -8.10 -11.51
CA LEU A 40 -6.19 -9.03 -11.53
C LEU A 40 -6.10 -9.96 -10.32
N LYS A 41 -7.23 -10.21 -9.65
CA LYS A 41 -7.29 -11.07 -8.44
C LYS A 41 -6.59 -12.42 -8.62
N HIS A 42 -6.66 -13.02 -9.81
CA HIS A 42 -6.03 -14.33 -10.08
C HIS A 42 -4.49 -14.27 -10.29
N ARG A 43 -3.92 -13.08 -10.56
CA ARG A 43 -2.46 -12.88 -10.72
C ARG A 43 -1.79 -12.30 -9.48
N LEU A 44 -2.55 -11.95 -8.44
CA LEU A 44 -2.02 -11.32 -7.23
C LEU A 44 -0.84 -12.06 -6.62
N ARG A 45 -0.86 -13.40 -6.61
CA ARG A 45 0.24 -14.22 -6.07
C ARG A 45 1.57 -14.01 -6.79
N GLU A 46 1.54 -13.77 -8.10
CA GLU A 46 2.74 -13.48 -8.88
C GLU A 46 3.23 -12.05 -8.61
N ASP A 47 2.30 -11.08 -8.51
CA ASP A 47 2.63 -9.67 -8.29
C ASP A 47 3.19 -9.38 -6.88
N ILE A 48 2.82 -10.19 -5.88
CA ILE A 48 3.28 -10.07 -4.49
C ILE A 48 4.44 -11.01 -4.14
N HIS A 49 4.92 -11.82 -5.08
CA HIS A 49 6.04 -12.72 -4.84
C HIS A 49 7.27 -11.90 -4.36
N ASP A 50 7.87 -12.31 -3.25
CA ASP A 50 8.97 -11.62 -2.55
C ASP A 50 8.67 -10.19 -2.03
N LYS A 51 7.38 -9.84 -1.88
CA LYS A 51 6.94 -8.55 -1.30
C LYS A 51 6.17 -8.74 -0.01
N PHE A 52 6.36 -7.83 0.94
CA PHE A 52 5.44 -7.54 2.02
C PHE A 52 4.19 -6.90 1.42
N ALA A 53 3.10 -7.67 1.35
CA ALA A 53 1.85 -7.21 0.79
C ALA A 53 0.84 -6.85 1.88
N VAL A 54 0.14 -5.74 1.67
CA VAL A 54 -0.99 -5.29 2.47
C VAL A 54 -2.19 -5.14 1.55
N VAL A 55 -3.26 -5.90 1.81
CA VAL A 55 -4.54 -5.71 1.12
C VAL A 55 -5.37 -4.70 1.90
N VAL A 56 -5.89 -3.71 1.19
CA VAL A 56 -6.69 -2.61 1.76
C VAL A 56 -8.15 -2.76 1.34
N GLY A 57 -9.05 -2.82 2.31
CA GLY A 57 -10.51 -2.87 2.09
C GLY A 57 -11.11 -4.28 1.95
N ASP A 58 -10.34 -5.28 1.52
CA ASP A 58 -10.82 -6.66 1.30
C ASP A 58 -10.14 -7.66 2.26
N LYS A 59 -10.71 -7.82 3.46
CA LYS A 59 -10.16 -8.70 4.52
C LYS A 59 -10.12 -10.16 4.10
N GLU A 60 -11.18 -10.65 3.45
CA GLU A 60 -11.26 -12.04 2.99
C GLU A 60 -10.17 -12.35 1.95
N LEU A 61 -9.90 -11.41 1.05
CA LEU A 61 -8.81 -11.54 0.10
C LEU A 61 -7.44 -11.59 0.79
N ALA A 62 -7.22 -10.74 1.80
CA ALA A 62 -5.98 -10.74 2.58
C ALA A 62 -5.73 -12.11 3.23
N GLU A 63 -6.75 -12.66 3.89
CA GLU A 63 -6.70 -13.99 4.53
C GLU A 63 -6.42 -15.10 3.53
N ARG A 64 -7.11 -15.09 2.37
CA ARG A 64 -6.91 -16.07 1.30
C ARG A 64 -5.50 -16.03 0.69
N LEU A 65 -4.88 -14.85 0.67
CA LEU A 65 -3.52 -14.66 0.18
C LEU A 65 -2.47 -14.90 1.27
N GLY A 66 -2.86 -14.96 2.54
CA GLY A 66 -1.94 -15.08 3.67
C GLY A 66 -1.10 -13.82 3.89
N VAL A 67 -1.68 -12.64 3.62
CA VAL A 67 -0.99 -11.34 3.70
C VAL A 67 -1.67 -10.42 4.70
N ALA A 68 -1.04 -9.28 5.01
CA ALA A 68 -1.60 -8.32 5.95
C ALA A 68 -2.88 -7.68 5.40
N TYR A 69 -3.81 -7.39 6.31
CA TYR A 69 -5.01 -6.60 6.04
C TYR A 69 -4.88 -5.22 6.67
N ALA A 70 -5.38 -4.20 5.98
CA ALA A 70 -5.64 -2.89 6.55
C ALA A 70 -7.00 -2.34 6.06
N SER A 71 -7.68 -1.62 6.93
CA SER A 71 -8.77 -0.73 6.53
C SER A 71 -8.23 0.56 5.93
N TYR A 72 -9.05 1.27 5.15
CA TYR A 72 -8.70 2.60 4.63
C TYR A 72 -8.30 3.58 5.76
N GLN A 73 -9.01 3.54 6.88
CA GLN A 73 -8.72 4.39 8.04
C GLN A 73 -7.35 4.08 8.64
N GLU A 74 -6.96 2.80 8.74
CA GLU A 74 -5.63 2.42 9.23
C GLU A 74 -4.52 2.90 8.28
N VAL A 75 -4.75 2.87 6.96
CA VAL A 75 -3.81 3.45 5.99
C VAL A 75 -3.67 4.96 6.19
N GLU A 76 -4.77 5.68 6.43
CA GLU A 76 -4.71 7.12 6.70
C GLU A 76 -3.95 7.44 8.00
N VAL A 77 -4.19 6.67 9.08
CA VAL A 77 -3.46 6.82 10.34
C VAL A 77 -1.97 6.52 10.15
N PHE A 78 -1.63 5.49 9.39
CA PHE A 78 -0.24 5.16 9.04
C PHE A 78 0.43 6.31 8.28
N LEU A 79 -0.24 6.90 7.30
CA LEU A 79 0.27 8.07 6.57
C LEU A 79 0.46 9.29 7.48
N GLN A 80 -0.48 9.55 8.39
CA GLN A 80 -0.35 10.63 9.38
C GLN A 80 0.84 10.40 10.32
N TYR A 81 1.10 9.14 10.71
CA TYR A 81 2.26 8.78 11.50
C TYR A 81 3.56 9.07 10.73
N LEU A 82 3.65 8.62 9.48
CA LEU A 82 4.82 8.87 8.63
C LEU A 82 5.11 10.37 8.45
N GLU A 83 4.07 11.19 8.27
CA GLU A 83 4.20 12.64 8.14
C GLU A 83 4.69 13.34 9.41
N LYS A 84 4.31 12.82 10.59
CA LYS A 84 4.67 13.41 11.89
C LYS A 84 6.07 13.00 12.36
N GLU A 85 6.37 11.71 12.24
CA GLU A 85 7.55 11.11 12.87
C GLU A 85 8.75 11.04 11.93
N VAL A 86 8.53 11.06 10.61
CA VAL A 86 9.56 10.70 9.63
C VAL A 86 9.65 11.72 8.48
N SER A 87 9.46 13.02 8.74
CA SER A 87 9.86 14.03 7.74
C SER A 87 11.26 13.67 7.21
N PRO A 88 11.51 13.64 5.89
CA PRO A 88 12.84 13.30 5.34
C PRO A 88 13.98 14.19 5.89
N ALA A 89 13.64 15.31 6.55
CA ALA A 89 14.56 16.18 7.27
C ALA A 89 14.93 15.68 8.70
N TYR A 90 14.28 14.64 9.23
CA TYR A 90 14.43 14.18 10.61
C TYR A 90 14.53 12.65 10.67
N MET A 91 15.65 12.11 10.22
CA MET A 91 16.09 10.76 10.56
C MET A 91 17.37 10.84 11.41
N PRO A 92 17.26 11.07 12.74
CA PRO A 92 18.43 11.26 13.62
C PRO A 92 19.28 10.01 13.80
N TYR A 93 18.83 8.84 13.33
CA TYR A 93 19.53 7.56 13.44
C TYR A 93 20.34 7.19 12.17
N LEU A 94 20.33 8.04 11.15
CA LEU A 94 21.15 7.92 9.94
C LEU A 94 22.41 8.81 9.99
N GLN A 95 22.76 9.33 11.17
CA GLN A 95 23.98 10.09 11.43
C GLN A 95 25.06 9.22 12.06
#